data_AF-A0A419FAL8-F1
#
_entry.id   AF-A0A419FAL8-F1
#
_cell.length_a   1.000
_cell.length_b   1.000
_cell.length_c   1.000
_cell.angle_alpha   90.00
_cell.angle_beta   90.00
_cell.angle_gamma   90.00
#
_symmetry.space_group_name_H-M   'P 1'
#
loop_
_entity.id
_entity.type
_entity.pdbx_description
1 polymer ?
#
loop_
_entity_poly.entity_id
_entity_poly.type
_entity_poly.pdbx_seq_one_letter_code
_entity_poly.pdbx_strand_id
1 'polypeptide(L)'
;MKPSRFYYLAPDARQRVDEVLERFAQRAPIGDLWEALCRELPVDRQAATSLQARVEGMSYAAEYLWNAALQAGAQVYGGDFDRQQLRHSVQDVMPITHYHYKVGSRLPKAILVTRRDALEDPGTALAKLKQDIEGLVDFIRRLPEPPAAPPRESGA
;
A
#
# COMPACT_ATOMS: atom_id res chain seq x y z
N MET A 1 -15.27 -0.48 -3.00
CA MET A 1 -14.77 -1.32 -1.89
C MET A 1 -15.67 -1.12 -0.67
N LYS A 2 -15.99 -2.16 0.11
CA LYS A 2 -16.56 -1.94 1.47
C LYS A 2 -15.47 -1.31 2.34
N PRO A 3 -15.75 -0.32 3.20
CA PRO A 3 -14.74 0.27 4.05
C PRO A 3 -14.22 -0.77 5.05
N SER A 4 -12.93 -1.05 4.99
CA SER A 4 -12.25 -1.92 5.96
C SER A 4 -12.35 -1.30 7.35
N ARG A 5 -13.05 -1.96 8.28
CA ARG A 5 -13.16 -1.49 9.68
C ARG A 5 -11.76 -1.36 10.29
N PHE A 6 -11.41 -0.16 10.74
CA PHE A 6 -10.20 0.11 11.51
C PHE A 6 -10.46 -0.14 12.99
N TYR A 7 -9.52 -0.82 13.65
CA TYR A 7 -9.60 -1.17 15.07
C TYR A 7 -8.58 -0.39 15.91
N TYR A 8 -7.46 -0.01 15.30
CA TYR A 8 -6.32 0.65 15.95
C TYR A 8 -5.94 1.96 15.25
N LEU A 9 -6.15 2.07 13.93
CA LEU A 9 -5.93 3.31 13.20
C LEU A 9 -7.07 4.31 13.47
N ALA A 10 -6.75 5.38 14.19
CA ALA A 10 -7.68 6.47 14.46
C ALA A 10 -8.02 7.29 13.19
N PRO A 11 -9.19 7.95 13.10
CA PRO A 11 -9.61 8.68 11.90
C PRO A 11 -8.66 9.81 11.48
N ASP A 12 -8.05 10.51 12.42
CA ASP A 12 -7.05 11.57 12.18
C ASP A 12 -5.75 10.99 11.59
N ALA A 13 -5.29 9.86 12.13
CA ALA A 13 -4.11 9.17 11.63
C ALA A 13 -4.34 8.60 10.23
N ARG A 14 -5.57 8.15 9.94
CA ARG A 14 -5.98 7.77 8.59
C ARG A 14 -5.96 8.97 7.63
N GLN A 15 -6.48 10.13 8.03
CA GLN A 15 -6.48 11.33 7.19
C GLN A 15 -5.05 11.73 6.79
N ARG A 16 -4.08 11.71 7.72
CA ARG A 16 -2.68 12.01 7.39
C ARG A 16 -2.05 10.99 6.43
N VAL A 17 -2.46 9.72 6.52
CA VAL A 17 -2.07 8.69 5.53
C VAL A 17 -2.69 8.99 4.16
N ASP A 18 -3.98 9.37 4.11
CA ASP A 18 -4.65 9.78 2.86
C ASP A 18 -3.94 10.98 2.22
N GLU A 19 -3.59 12.02 2.99
CA GLU A 19 -2.85 13.21 2.51
C GLU A 19 -1.46 12.87 1.92
N VAL A 20 -0.75 11.91 2.51
CA VAL A 20 0.54 11.41 1.98
C VAL A 20 0.34 10.64 0.67
N LEU A 21 -0.71 9.82 0.57
CA LEU A 21 -1.03 9.03 -0.63
C LEU A 21 -1.56 9.90 -1.77
N GLU A 22 -2.34 10.95 -1.48
CA GLU A 22 -2.78 11.95 -2.45
C GLU A 22 -1.59 12.73 -3.02
N ARG A 23 -0.66 13.18 -2.17
CA ARG A 23 0.59 13.82 -2.64
C ARG A 23 1.43 12.88 -3.50
N PHE A 24 1.50 11.59 -3.18
CA PHE A 24 2.13 10.59 -4.04
C PHE A 24 1.45 10.48 -5.40
N ALA A 25 0.11 10.36 -5.43
CA ALA A 25 -0.67 10.25 -6.65
C ALA A 25 -0.55 11.49 -7.54
N GLN A 26 -0.43 12.67 -6.94
CA GLN A 26 -0.17 13.95 -7.64
C GLN A 26 1.30 14.11 -8.10
N ARG A 27 2.16 13.09 -7.92
CA ARG A 27 3.61 13.13 -8.18
C ARG A 27 4.33 14.29 -7.46
N ALA A 28 3.78 14.78 -6.36
CA ALA A 28 4.39 15.84 -5.57
C ALA A 28 5.70 15.35 -4.91
N PRO A 29 6.67 16.24 -4.65
CA PRO A 29 7.87 15.88 -3.91
C PRO A 29 7.50 15.49 -2.47
N ILE A 30 7.55 14.18 -2.20
CA ILE A 30 7.36 13.58 -0.86
C ILE A 30 8.62 12.88 -0.35
N GLY A 31 9.67 12.78 -1.17
CA GLY A 31 10.84 11.96 -0.91
C GLY A 31 10.52 10.48 -1.02
N ASP A 32 10.93 9.71 -0.01
CA ASP A 32 10.54 8.31 0.15
C ASP A 32 9.13 8.18 0.77
N LEU A 33 8.26 7.38 0.13
CA LEU A 33 6.88 7.20 0.57
C LEU A 33 6.79 6.40 1.87
N TRP A 34 7.64 5.39 2.06
CA TRP A 34 7.64 4.57 3.26
C TRP A 34 8.06 5.41 4.49
N GLU A 35 9.09 6.26 4.34
CA GLU A 35 9.48 7.22 5.37
C GLU A 35 8.37 8.24 5.67
N ALA A 36 7.69 8.76 4.65
CA ALA A 36 6.57 9.67 4.84
C ALA A 36 5.43 9.02 5.66
N LEU A 37 5.02 7.80 5.28
CA LEU A 37 4.03 7.02 6.04
C LEU A 37 4.52 6.68 7.46
N CYS A 38 5.81 6.43 7.66
CA CYS A 38 6.39 6.20 8.99
C CYS A 38 6.35 7.44 9.89
N ARG A 39 6.46 8.65 9.33
CA ARG A 39 6.31 9.92 10.07
C ARG A 39 4.87 10.13 10.54
N GLU A 40 3.88 9.87 9.70
CA GLU A 40 2.46 10.08 10.04
C GLU A 40 1.87 9.01 10.97
N LEU A 41 2.48 7.82 10.96
CA LEU A 41 2.15 6.67 11.81
C LEU A 41 3.29 6.40 12.81
N PRO A 42 3.56 7.26 13.81
CA PRO A 42 4.66 7.03 14.75
C PRO A 42 4.39 5.81 15.65
N VAL A 43 5.46 5.09 16.00
CA VAL A 43 5.42 4.03 17.03
C VAL A 43 5.92 4.62 18.35
N ASP A 44 5.00 4.83 19.27
CA ASP A 44 5.29 5.23 20.64
C ASP A 44 5.38 3.98 21.53
N ARG A 45 6.48 3.88 22.30
CA ARG A 45 6.74 2.78 23.23
C ARG A 45 5.80 2.80 24.45
N GLN A 46 5.19 3.95 24.76
CA GLN A 46 4.24 4.09 25.87
C GLN A 46 2.81 3.71 25.44
N ALA A 47 2.47 3.89 24.16
CA ALA A 47 1.18 3.51 23.59
C ALA A 47 1.18 2.05 23.08
N ALA A 48 0.63 1.14 23.88
CA ALA A 48 0.62 -0.31 23.61
C ALA A 48 0.02 -0.75 22.26
N THR A 49 -0.77 0.11 21.61
CA THR A 49 -1.42 -0.15 20.30
C THR A 49 -0.80 0.60 19.12
N SER A 50 0.25 1.41 19.33
CA SER A 50 0.83 2.26 18.27
C SER A 50 1.41 1.43 17.12
N LEU A 51 1.97 0.26 17.43
CA LEU A 51 2.54 -0.66 16.45
C LEU A 51 1.44 -1.33 15.60
N GLN A 52 0.32 -1.73 16.21
CA GLN A 52 -0.88 -2.21 15.52
C GLN A 52 -1.49 -1.12 14.63
N ALA A 53 -1.59 0.12 15.13
CA ALA A 53 -2.06 1.26 14.35
C ALA A 53 -1.18 1.52 13.12
N ARG A 54 0.16 1.41 13.25
CA ARG A 54 1.09 1.47 12.12
C ARG A 54 0.85 0.33 11.12
N VAL A 55 0.65 -0.91 11.56
CA VAL A 55 0.31 -2.04 10.65
C VAL A 55 -1.00 -1.78 9.91
N GLU A 56 -2.04 -1.29 10.59
CA GLU A 56 -3.33 -0.98 9.94
C GLU A 56 -3.20 0.15 8.91
N GLY A 57 -2.46 1.21 9.22
CA GLY A 57 -2.21 2.33 8.31
C GLY A 57 -1.36 1.92 7.10
N MET A 58 -0.30 1.13 7.31
CA MET A 58 0.54 0.61 6.24
C MET A 58 -0.22 -0.40 5.36
N SER A 59 -1.06 -1.26 5.94
CA SER A 59 -1.93 -2.17 5.17
C SER A 59 -2.97 -1.42 4.34
N TYR A 60 -3.48 -0.30 4.83
CA TYR A 60 -4.37 0.58 4.07
C TYR A 60 -3.64 1.26 2.91
N ALA A 61 -2.44 1.81 3.15
CA ALA A 61 -1.59 2.38 2.11
C ALA A 61 -1.21 1.36 1.02
N ALA A 62 -0.88 0.12 1.41
CA ALA A 62 -0.58 -0.95 0.46
C ALA A 62 -1.79 -1.27 -0.44
N GLU A 63 -3.01 -1.41 0.10
CA GLU A 63 -4.20 -1.64 -0.74
C GLU A 63 -4.57 -0.43 -1.62
N TYR A 64 -4.31 0.81 -1.16
CA TYR A 64 -4.43 2.00 -2.02
C TYR A 64 -3.47 1.91 -3.22
N LEU A 65 -2.18 1.63 -2.96
CA LEU A 65 -1.15 1.50 -3.99
C LEU A 65 -1.42 0.32 -4.94
N TRP A 66 -1.97 -0.78 -4.45
CA TRP A 66 -2.44 -1.89 -5.29
C TRP A 66 -3.49 -1.43 -6.29
N ASN A 67 -4.50 -0.66 -5.86
CA ASN A 67 -5.53 -0.15 -6.75
C ASN A 67 -4.97 0.89 -7.74
N ALA A 68 -4.07 1.77 -7.30
CA ALA A 68 -3.40 2.75 -8.16
C ALA A 68 -2.52 2.07 -9.23
N ALA A 69 -1.76 1.05 -8.85
CA ALA A 69 -0.93 0.26 -9.76
C ALA A 69 -1.77 -0.53 -10.79
N LEU A 70 -2.91 -1.09 -10.38
CA LEU A 70 -3.85 -1.74 -11.31
C LEU A 70 -4.42 -0.75 -12.33
N GLN A 71 -4.86 0.44 -11.88
CA GLN A 71 -5.39 1.47 -12.75
C GLN A 71 -4.34 2.00 -13.74
N ALA A 72 -3.13 2.28 -13.26
CA ALA A 72 -2.03 2.74 -14.11
C ALA A 72 -1.57 1.64 -15.09
N GLY A 73 -1.48 0.39 -14.63
CA GLY A 73 -1.17 -0.74 -15.49
C GLY A 73 -2.24 -0.97 -16.57
N ALA A 74 -3.52 -0.82 -16.24
CA ALA A 74 -4.62 -0.94 -17.21
C ALA A 74 -4.61 0.19 -18.27
N GLN A 75 -4.13 1.38 -17.92
CA GLN A 75 -3.94 2.48 -18.87
C GLN A 75 -2.78 2.22 -19.85
N VAL A 76 -1.73 1.53 -19.42
CA VAL A 76 -0.50 1.30 -20.23
C VAL A 76 -0.53 -0.01 -21.00
N TYR A 77 -1.07 -1.08 -20.40
CA TYR A 77 -1.06 -2.45 -20.95
C TYR A 77 -2.43 -2.93 -21.45
N GLY A 78 -3.51 -2.17 -21.21
CA GLY A 78 -4.88 -2.47 -21.65
C GLY A 78 -5.82 -2.86 -20.52
N GLY A 79 -7.13 -2.76 -20.78
CA GLY A 79 -8.20 -2.88 -19.76
C GLY A 79 -8.29 -4.23 -19.04
N ASP A 80 -7.65 -5.28 -19.57
CA ASP A 80 -7.57 -6.60 -18.96
C ASP A 80 -6.43 -6.74 -17.93
N PHE A 81 -5.70 -5.65 -17.61
CA PHE A 81 -4.59 -5.68 -16.66
C PHE A 81 -5.05 -5.96 -15.22
N ASP A 82 -4.70 -7.15 -14.72
CA ASP A 82 -5.22 -7.69 -13.46
C ASP A 82 -4.17 -7.82 -12.34
N ARG A 83 -4.62 -8.28 -11.16
CA ARG A 83 -3.72 -8.52 -10.01
C ARG A 83 -2.71 -9.62 -10.27
N GLN A 84 -2.98 -10.59 -11.15
CA GLN A 84 -2.00 -11.63 -11.48
C GLN A 84 -0.88 -11.04 -12.33
N GLN A 85 -1.19 -10.28 -13.38
CA GLN A 85 -0.22 -9.62 -14.24
C GLN A 85 0.63 -8.62 -13.45
N LEU A 86 0.02 -7.79 -12.60
CA LEU A 86 0.75 -6.89 -11.71
C LEU A 86 1.75 -7.63 -10.79
N ARG A 87 1.39 -8.80 -10.24
CA ARG A 87 2.32 -9.66 -9.47
C ARG A 87 3.49 -10.23 -10.29
N HIS A 88 3.37 -10.31 -11.61
CA HIS A 88 4.48 -10.71 -12.48
C HIS A 88 5.35 -9.50 -12.88
N SER A 89 4.75 -8.31 -13.01
CA SER A 89 5.46 -7.06 -13.28
C SER A 89 6.26 -6.53 -12.10
N VAL A 90 5.85 -6.84 -10.86
CA VAL A 90 6.55 -6.45 -9.63
C VAL A 90 6.99 -7.68 -8.87
N GLN A 91 8.29 -7.98 -8.91
CA GLN A 91 8.87 -9.09 -8.15
C GLN A 91 8.54 -8.96 -6.65
N ASP A 92 8.13 -10.08 -6.05
CA ASP A 92 7.88 -10.27 -4.61
C ASP A 92 6.80 -9.39 -3.94
N VAL A 93 5.93 -8.73 -4.73
CA VAL A 93 4.72 -8.07 -4.23
C VAL A 93 3.51 -9.01 -4.35
N MET A 94 2.80 -9.25 -3.25
CA MET A 94 1.43 -9.80 -3.26
C MET A 94 0.59 -9.04 -2.21
N PRO A 95 -0.75 -9.09 -2.25
CA PRO A 95 -1.55 -8.42 -1.22
C PRO A 95 -1.34 -9.09 0.14
N ILE A 96 -1.38 -8.33 1.24
CA ILE A 96 -1.15 -8.89 2.60
C ILE A 96 -2.16 -10.01 2.94
N THR A 97 -3.34 -9.96 2.32
CA THR A 97 -4.42 -10.97 2.39
C THR A 97 -4.09 -12.32 1.75
N HIS A 98 -2.89 -12.47 1.18
CA HIS A 98 -2.41 -13.69 0.51
C HIS A 98 -1.07 -14.22 1.08
N TYR A 99 -0.58 -13.68 2.21
CA TYR A 99 0.73 -14.03 2.79
C TYR A 99 0.69 -15.00 3.97
N HIS A 100 1.84 -15.39 4.53
CA HIS A 100 2.07 -16.78 4.96
C HIS A 100 3.10 -17.01 6.12
N TYR A 101 2.86 -16.64 7.40
CA TYR A 101 3.83 -16.95 8.51
C TYR A 101 3.29 -17.59 9.81
N LYS A 102 4.11 -18.52 10.36
CA LYS A 102 4.10 -18.96 11.77
C LYS A 102 5.54 -19.01 12.31
N VAL A 103 5.70 -18.78 13.61
CA VAL A 103 6.95 -18.50 14.36
C VAL A 103 8.14 -19.44 14.00
N GLY A 104 9.32 -18.86 13.77
CA GLY A 104 10.62 -19.55 13.95
C GLY A 104 11.55 -19.71 12.74
N SER A 105 11.18 -19.26 11.53
CA SER A 105 12.00 -19.44 10.30
C SER A 105 12.44 -18.09 9.70
N ARG A 106 13.73 -17.96 9.36
CA ARG A 106 14.28 -16.82 8.60
C ARG A 106 13.89 -16.79 7.11
N LEU A 107 13.05 -17.71 6.65
CA LEU A 107 12.51 -17.74 5.29
C LEU A 107 10.99 -18.01 5.28
N PRO A 108 10.23 -17.36 4.38
CA PRO A 108 8.76 -17.32 4.37
C PRO A 108 8.03 -18.61 3.91
N LYS A 109 6.92 -19.08 4.56
CA LYS A 109 6.22 -20.35 4.20
C LYS A 109 4.66 -20.52 4.33
N ALA A 110 3.96 -20.33 5.47
CA ALA A 110 2.56 -20.82 5.71
C ALA A 110 1.51 -19.82 6.29
N ILE A 111 0.34 -19.70 5.62
CA ILE A 111 -0.77 -18.68 5.64
C ILE A 111 -1.01 -17.80 6.91
N LEU A 112 -0.90 -16.47 6.76
CA LEU A 112 -1.65 -15.40 7.46
C LEU A 112 -2.99 -15.22 6.72
N VAL A 113 -4.09 -15.67 7.30
CA VAL A 113 -5.39 -15.73 6.60
C VAL A 113 -6.14 -14.40 6.69
N THR A 114 -5.81 -13.56 7.68
CA THR A 114 -6.61 -12.40 8.05
C THR A 114 -5.77 -11.19 8.51
N ARG A 115 -6.39 -10.01 8.47
CA ARG A 115 -5.91 -8.76 9.09
C ARG A 115 -5.51 -8.94 10.57
N ARG A 116 -6.16 -9.87 11.28
CA ARG A 116 -5.90 -10.14 12.70
C ARG A 116 -4.50 -10.73 12.91
N ASP A 117 -4.08 -11.64 12.05
CA ASP A 117 -2.79 -12.34 12.18
C ASP A 117 -1.61 -11.35 12.02
N ALA A 118 -1.76 -10.35 11.14
CA ALA A 118 -0.79 -9.26 10.97
C ALA A 118 -0.68 -8.32 12.20
N LEU A 119 -1.69 -8.30 13.06
CA LEU A 119 -1.71 -7.52 14.31
C LEU A 119 -1.14 -8.31 15.49
N GLU A 120 -1.02 -9.64 15.34
CA GLU A 120 -0.42 -10.56 16.31
C GLU A 120 1.11 -10.72 16.07
N ASP A 121 1.62 -10.53 14.84
CA ASP A 121 3.06 -10.30 14.56
C ASP A 121 3.29 -9.02 13.72
N PRO A 122 3.31 -7.83 14.36
CA PRO A 122 3.51 -6.57 13.67
C PRO A 122 4.90 -6.38 13.05
N GLY A 123 5.94 -7.04 13.59
CA GLY A 123 7.31 -6.88 13.10
C GLY A 123 7.46 -7.48 11.70
N THR A 124 7.00 -8.73 11.55
CA THR A 124 6.95 -9.41 10.25
C THR A 124 6.00 -8.71 9.28
N ALA A 125 4.83 -8.26 9.76
CA ALA A 125 3.86 -7.54 8.93
C ALA A 125 4.45 -6.24 8.34
N LEU A 126 5.15 -5.43 9.14
CA LEU A 126 5.78 -4.19 8.66
C LEU A 126 6.92 -4.44 7.68
N ALA A 127 7.75 -5.47 7.91
CA ALA A 127 8.81 -5.84 6.97
C ALA A 127 8.25 -6.19 5.59
N LYS A 128 7.12 -6.91 5.54
CA LYS A 128 6.47 -7.27 4.28
C LYS A 128 5.75 -6.09 3.62
N LEU A 129 5.02 -5.30 4.40
CA LEU A 129 4.32 -4.10 3.91
C LEU A 129 5.29 -3.08 3.33
N LYS A 130 6.51 -2.98 3.88
CA LYS A 130 7.59 -2.18 3.30
C LYS A 130 7.90 -2.63 1.87
N GLN A 131 8.16 -3.93 1.66
CA GLN A 131 8.44 -4.48 0.34
C GLN A 131 7.29 -4.28 -0.65
N ASP A 132 6.03 -4.43 -0.21
CA ASP A 132 4.86 -4.19 -1.07
C ASP A 132 4.76 -2.71 -1.47
N ILE A 133 4.90 -1.80 -0.51
CA ILE A 133 4.84 -0.35 -0.75
C ILE A 133 5.97 0.10 -1.68
N GLU A 134 7.22 -0.31 -1.41
CA GLU A 134 8.38 0.03 -2.25
C GLU A 134 8.21 -0.51 -3.67
N GLY A 135 7.84 -1.79 -3.84
CA GLY A 135 7.64 -2.40 -5.15
C GLY A 135 6.51 -1.77 -5.96
N LEU A 136 5.36 -1.49 -5.33
CA LEU A 136 4.22 -0.83 -6.00
C LEU A 136 4.56 0.61 -6.39
N VAL A 137 5.27 1.35 -5.53
CA VAL A 137 5.77 2.70 -5.84
C VAL A 137 6.71 2.67 -7.04
N ASP A 138 7.66 1.74 -7.05
CA ASP A 138 8.61 1.59 -8.15
C ASP A 138 7.92 1.23 -9.47
N PHE A 139 6.93 0.33 -9.44
CA PHE A 139 6.12 0.02 -10.61
C PHE A 139 5.38 1.25 -11.14
N ILE A 140 4.63 1.95 -10.28
CA ILE A 140 3.88 3.16 -10.64
C ILE A 140 4.79 4.26 -11.21
N ARG A 141 6.02 4.40 -10.67
CA ARG A 141 7.02 5.38 -11.14
C ARG A 141 7.67 5.01 -12.47
N ARG A 142 7.78 3.71 -12.80
CA ARG A 142 8.35 3.21 -14.06
C ARG A 142 7.35 3.27 -15.23
N LEU A 143 6.05 3.36 -14.95
CA LEU A 143 5.05 3.53 -16.00
C LEU A 143 5.17 4.92 -16.64
N PRO A 144 5.03 5.03 -17.98
CA PRO A 144 4.96 6.32 -18.66
C PRO A 144 3.78 7.13 -18.10
N GLU A 145 3.89 8.46 -18.13
CA GLU A 145 2.75 9.29 -17.77
C GLU A 145 1.59 9.03 -18.74
N PRO A 146 0.36 8.86 -18.24
CA PRO A 146 -0.79 8.78 -19.12
C PRO A 146 -0.84 10.06 -19.96
N PRO A 147 -1.12 9.97 -21.27
CA PRO A 147 -1.18 11.15 -22.12
C PRO A 147 -2.15 12.15 -21.51
N ALA A 148 -1.74 13.42 -21.44
CA ALA A 148 -2.58 14.49 -20.92
C ALA A 148 -3.95 14.42 -21.63
N ALA A 149 -5.03 14.33 -20.85
CA ALA A 149 -6.37 14.22 -21.41
C ALA A 149 -6.56 15.36 -22.41
N PRO A 150 -7.05 15.09 -23.64
CA PRO A 150 -7.21 16.13 -24.64
C PRO A 150 -8.07 17.25 -24.04
N PRO A 151 -7.72 18.53 -24.32
CA PRO A 151 -8.50 19.64 -23.79
C PRO A 151 -9.96 19.41 -24.17
N ARG A 152 -10.84 19.40 -23.16
CA ARG A 152 -12.28 19.25 -23.40
C ARG A 152 -12.67 20.38 -24.33
N GLU A 153 -13.03 20.05 -25.57
CA GLU A 153 -13.58 21.01 -26.50
C GLU A 153 -14.83 21.60 -25.84
N SER A 154 -14.70 22.84 -25.39
CA SER A 154 -15.83 23.62 -24.89
C SER A 154 -16.73 23.88 -26.09
N GLY A 155 -17.76 23.05 -26.24
CA GLY A 155 -18.71 23.14 -27.34
C GLY A 155 -19.24 24.57 -27.44
N ALA A 156 -19.09 25.13 -28.65
CA ALA A 156 -19.60 26.43 -29.03
C ALA A 156 -21.13 26.41 -29.26
#